data_AF-A0A7Y6E5D6-F1
#
_entry.id   AF-A0A7Y6E5D6-F1
#
_cell.length_a   1.000
_cell.length_b   1.000
_cell.length_c   1.000
_cell.angle_alpha   90.00
_cell.angle_beta   90.00
_cell.angle_gamma   90.00
#
_symmetry.space_group_name_H-M   'P 1'
#
loop_
_entity.id
_entity.type
_entity.pdbx_description
1 polymer ?
#
loop_
_entity_poly.entity_id
_entity_poly.type
_entity_poly.pdbx_seq_one_letter_code
_entity_poly.pdbx_strand_id
1 'polypeptide(L)'
;VVTGDATRAEVLRRAEFERARNLIVSVNRDDTAALVTLTARQLNRRAWIVAAVREDENSPLIRQSGADSVVTTASAAGRLLGVSMLSPNVGEVVEDLLHYGSGMDLVERPVDKHEAGGSPADCRDLVVAVVRGHRMLRHDDPEASKLASGDRLVVIRSVGAPGTAAPAAPERH
;
A
#
# COMPACT_ATOMS: atom_id res chain seq x y z
N VAL A 1 -13.30 -14.40 -13.40
CA VAL A 1 -12.07 -14.16 -14.19
C VAL A 1 -12.47 -13.72 -15.58
N VAL A 2 -11.86 -12.67 -16.13
CA VAL A 2 -12.07 -12.21 -17.51
C VAL A 2 -10.82 -12.52 -18.31
N THR A 3 -10.95 -13.34 -19.37
CA THR A 3 -9.84 -13.68 -20.26
C THR A 3 -9.80 -12.71 -21.43
N GLY A 4 -8.63 -12.12 -21.67
CA GLY A 4 -8.40 -11.22 -22.79
C GLY A 4 -7.11 -10.42 -22.66
N ASP A 5 -6.82 -9.64 -23.69
CA ASP A 5 -5.70 -8.70 -23.71
C ASP A 5 -6.11 -7.37 -23.07
N ALA A 6 -5.49 -7.06 -21.92
CA ALA A 6 -5.79 -5.85 -21.15
C ALA A 6 -5.42 -4.54 -21.86
N THR A 7 -4.65 -4.59 -22.96
CA THR A 7 -4.40 -3.42 -23.81
C THR A 7 -5.66 -2.99 -24.58
N ARG A 8 -6.67 -3.85 -24.65
CA ARG A 8 -7.95 -3.55 -25.31
C ARG A 8 -8.95 -3.00 -24.32
N ALA A 9 -9.45 -1.79 -24.60
CA ALA A 9 -10.45 -1.13 -23.76
C ALA A 9 -11.72 -1.98 -23.54
N GLU A 10 -12.13 -2.78 -24.54
CA GLU A 10 -13.28 -3.68 -24.42
C GLU A 10 -13.09 -4.75 -23.33
N VAL A 11 -11.87 -5.29 -23.18
CA VAL A 11 -11.55 -6.28 -22.14
C VAL A 11 -11.65 -5.64 -20.75
N LEU A 12 -11.12 -4.43 -20.59
CA LEU A 12 -11.23 -3.68 -19.34
C LEU A 12 -12.69 -3.30 -19.01
N ARG A 13 -13.51 -2.98 -20.02
CA ARG A 13 -14.96 -2.77 -19.83
C ARG A 13 -15.68 -4.03 -19.41
N ARG A 14 -15.36 -5.18 -20.00
CA ARG A 14 -15.91 -6.48 -19.58
C ARG A 14 -15.51 -6.85 -18.14
N ALA A 15 -14.40 -6.32 -17.67
CA ALA A 15 -13.98 -6.40 -16.26
C ALA A 15 -14.57 -5.27 -15.37
N GLU A 16 -15.54 -4.51 -15.87
CA GLU A 16 -16.21 -3.39 -15.20
C GLU A 16 -15.26 -2.29 -14.67
N PHE A 17 -14.11 -2.12 -15.33
CA PHE A 17 -13.08 -1.19 -14.84
C PHE A 17 -13.53 0.28 -14.76
N GLU A 18 -14.53 0.69 -15.55
CA GLU A 18 -15.12 2.03 -15.51
C GLU A 18 -15.65 2.42 -14.11
N ARG A 19 -16.02 1.44 -13.27
CA ARG A 19 -16.53 1.66 -11.91
C ARG A 19 -15.54 1.29 -10.81
N ALA A 20 -14.40 0.69 -11.18
CA ALA A 20 -13.39 0.27 -10.23
C ALA A 20 -12.73 1.48 -9.56
N ARG A 21 -12.38 1.32 -8.27
CA ARG A 21 -11.60 2.32 -7.53
C ARG A 21 -10.10 2.17 -7.76
N ASN A 22 -9.64 0.95 -7.98
CA ASN A 22 -8.22 0.61 -8.04
C ASN A 22 -7.93 -0.34 -9.22
N LEU A 23 -6.72 -0.24 -9.78
CA LEU A 23 -6.17 -1.18 -10.76
C LEU A 23 -4.74 -1.55 -10.36
N ILE A 24 -4.41 -2.83 -10.47
CA ILE A 24 -3.02 -3.29 -10.45
C ILE A 24 -2.67 -3.80 -11.85
N VAL A 25 -1.61 -3.27 -12.44
CA VAL A 25 -1.05 -3.71 -13.72
C VAL A 25 0.26 -4.45 -13.45
N SER A 26 0.25 -5.77 -13.62
CA SER A 26 1.40 -6.65 -13.34
C SER A 26 1.65 -7.59 -14.52
N VAL A 27 2.03 -7.02 -15.67
CA VAL A 27 2.32 -7.76 -16.89
C VAL A 27 3.82 -7.97 -17.06
N ASN A 28 4.21 -8.96 -17.88
CA ASN A 28 5.62 -9.37 -18.01
C ASN A 28 6.52 -8.39 -18.77
N ARG A 29 5.96 -7.41 -19.48
CA ARG A 29 6.68 -6.46 -20.33
C ARG A 29 6.23 -5.03 -20.04
N ASP A 30 7.19 -4.12 -19.88
CA ASP A 30 6.92 -2.74 -19.50
C ASP A 30 6.20 -1.95 -20.62
N ASP A 31 6.45 -2.26 -21.90
CA ASP A 31 5.72 -1.67 -23.03
C ASP A 31 4.21 -1.99 -22.98
N THR A 32 3.89 -3.21 -22.61
CA THR A 32 2.52 -3.69 -22.41
C THR A 32 1.92 -3.04 -21.17
N ALA A 33 2.70 -2.89 -20.09
CA ALA A 33 2.25 -2.20 -18.89
C ALA A 33 1.90 -0.74 -19.19
N ALA A 34 2.71 -0.05 -20.01
CA ALA A 34 2.45 1.31 -20.46
C ALA A 34 1.13 1.42 -21.21
N LEU A 35 0.92 0.54 -22.20
CA LEU A 35 -0.28 0.55 -23.02
C LEU A 35 -1.53 0.22 -22.18
N VAL A 36 -1.48 -0.81 -21.33
CA VAL A 36 -2.58 -1.14 -20.41
C VAL A 36 -2.90 0.03 -19.50
N THR A 37 -1.88 0.66 -18.90
CA THR A 37 -2.03 1.82 -18.01
C THR A 37 -2.69 2.99 -18.73
N LEU A 38 -2.23 3.31 -19.94
CA LEU A 38 -2.79 4.38 -20.76
C LEU A 38 -4.26 4.11 -21.11
N THR A 39 -4.56 2.90 -21.59
CA THR A 39 -5.93 2.49 -21.94
C THR A 39 -6.85 2.52 -20.72
N ALA A 40 -6.38 2.02 -19.56
CA ALA A 40 -7.09 2.08 -18.31
C ALA A 40 -7.37 3.53 -17.89
N ARG A 41 -6.35 4.40 -17.90
CA ARG A 41 -6.50 5.81 -17.52
C ARG A 41 -7.48 6.57 -18.41
N GLN A 42 -7.48 6.27 -19.72
CA GLN A 42 -8.46 6.83 -20.66
C GLN A 42 -9.89 6.38 -20.34
N LEU A 43 -10.06 5.13 -19.90
CA LEU A 43 -11.36 4.55 -19.56
C LEU A 43 -11.89 5.04 -18.21
N ASN A 44 -11.03 5.15 -17.20
CA ASN A 44 -11.38 5.61 -15.86
C ASN A 44 -10.31 6.57 -15.31
N ARG A 45 -10.58 7.87 -15.40
CA ARG A 45 -9.66 8.92 -14.94
C ARG A 45 -9.51 8.99 -13.42
N ARG A 46 -10.41 8.36 -12.65
CA ARG A 46 -10.48 8.49 -11.18
C ARG A 46 -9.90 7.28 -10.44
N ALA A 47 -9.70 6.16 -11.13
CA ALA A 47 -9.12 4.97 -10.51
C ALA A 47 -7.69 5.23 -10.05
N TRP A 48 -7.32 4.66 -8.90
CA TRP A 48 -5.94 4.59 -8.45
C TRP A 48 -5.23 3.43 -9.18
N ILE A 49 -4.26 3.74 -10.03
CA ILE A 49 -3.56 2.76 -10.86
C ILE A 49 -2.16 2.55 -10.32
N VAL A 50 -1.88 1.32 -9.90
CA VAL A 50 -0.54 0.86 -9.50
C VAL A 50 0.00 -0.04 -10.61
N ALA A 51 1.19 0.27 -11.12
CA ALA A 51 1.84 -0.54 -12.13
C ALA A 51 3.16 -1.10 -11.62
N ALA A 52 3.38 -2.39 -11.83
CA ALA A 52 4.67 -3.03 -11.63
C ALA A 52 5.52 -2.84 -12.90
N VAL A 53 6.78 -2.45 -12.71
CA VAL A 53 7.77 -2.35 -13.79
C VAL A 53 8.97 -3.22 -13.48
N ARG A 54 9.68 -3.61 -14.53
CA ARG A 54 10.89 -4.42 -14.42
C ARG A 54 12.11 -3.52 -14.38
N GLU A 55 12.19 -2.59 -15.33
CA GLU A 55 13.31 -1.68 -15.46
C GLU A 55 12.98 -0.31 -14.86
N ASP A 56 13.87 0.20 -14.01
CA ASP A 56 13.64 1.45 -13.29
C ASP A 56 13.52 2.65 -14.24
N GLU A 57 14.25 2.61 -15.35
CA GLU A 57 14.23 3.63 -16.42
C GLU A 57 12.86 3.81 -17.07
N ASN A 58 11.99 2.80 -17.01
CA ASN A 58 10.63 2.87 -17.55
C ASN A 58 9.65 3.52 -16.57
N SER A 59 10.01 3.69 -15.30
CA SER A 59 9.12 4.26 -14.28
C SER A 59 8.53 5.62 -14.66
N PRO A 60 9.31 6.60 -15.20
CA PRO A 60 8.77 7.89 -15.62
C PRO A 60 7.74 7.76 -16.75
N LEU A 61 7.98 6.87 -17.72
CA LEU A 61 7.06 6.61 -18.83
C LEU A 61 5.73 6.02 -18.34
N ILE A 62 5.78 5.07 -17.40
CA ILE A 62 4.57 4.45 -16.85
C ILE A 62 3.77 5.45 -16.01
N ARG A 63 4.43 6.31 -15.23
CA ARG A 63 3.76 7.44 -14.54
C ARG A 63 3.10 8.38 -15.55
N GLN A 64 3.80 8.75 -16.62
CA GLN A 64 3.25 9.59 -17.69
C GLN A 64 2.07 8.95 -18.43
N SER A 65 2.06 7.61 -18.52
CA SER A 65 0.95 6.85 -19.09
C SER A 65 -0.30 6.87 -18.18
N GLY A 66 -0.17 7.36 -16.95
CA GLY A 66 -1.28 7.57 -16.03
C GLY A 66 -1.26 6.68 -14.80
N ALA A 67 -0.16 6.01 -14.47
CA ALA A 67 -0.05 5.32 -13.17
C ALA A 67 0.14 6.34 -12.03
N ASP A 68 -0.59 6.17 -10.94
CA ASP A 68 -0.42 6.98 -9.73
C ASP A 68 0.79 6.52 -8.92
N SER A 69 1.03 5.20 -8.91
CA SER A 69 2.18 4.58 -8.27
C SER A 69 2.84 3.57 -9.19
N VAL A 70 4.17 3.52 -9.15
CA VAL A 70 4.98 2.58 -9.91
C VAL A 70 5.92 1.87 -8.96
N VAL A 71 5.95 0.54 -9.08
CA VAL A 71 6.80 -0.33 -8.26
C VAL A 71 7.78 -1.06 -9.16
N THR A 72 9.06 -0.72 -9.06
CA THR A 72 10.15 -1.45 -9.72
C THR A 72 10.44 -2.74 -8.95
N THR A 73 9.98 -3.86 -9.50
CA THR A 73 10.00 -5.16 -8.82
C THR A 73 11.42 -5.65 -8.53
N ALA A 74 12.32 -5.58 -9.52
CA ALA A 74 13.70 -5.99 -9.36
C ALA A 74 14.45 -5.14 -8.32
N SER A 75 14.28 -3.80 -8.37
CA SER A 75 14.92 -2.90 -7.42
C SER A 75 14.39 -3.05 -5.99
N ALA A 76 13.09 -3.28 -5.82
CA ALA A 76 12.50 -3.53 -4.50
C ALA A 76 13.05 -4.82 -3.87
N ALA A 77 13.06 -5.92 -4.62
CA ALA A 77 13.65 -7.18 -4.16
C ALA A 77 15.14 -7.04 -3.87
N GLY A 78 15.91 -6.37 -4.74
CA GLY A 78 17.34 -6.12 -4.53
C GLY A 78 17.64 -5.34 -3.26
N ARG A 79 16.84 -4.31 -2.94
CA ARG A 79 16.96 -3.57 -1.67
C ARG A 79 16.66 -4.46 -0.47
N LEU A 80 15.64 -5.30 -0.53
CA LEU A 80 15.31 -6.24 0.54
C LEU A 80 16.43 -7.26 0.76
N LEU A 81 17.01 -7.81 -0.31
CA LEU A 81 18.17 -8.71 -0.23
C LEU A 81 19.38 -8.01 0.40
N GLY A 82 19.66 -6.76 0.00
CA GLY A 82 20.74 -5.96 0.57
C GLY A 82 20.56 -5.70 2.07
N VAL A 83 19.35 -5.34 2.49
CA VAL A 83 19.00 -5.16 3.92
C VAL A 83 19.17 -6.48 4.68
N SER A 84 18.66 -7.58 4.13
CA SER A 84 18.72 -8.90 4.77
C SER A 84 20.16 -9.41 4.92
N MET A 85 21.04 -9.08 3.98
CA MET A 85 22.46 -9.43 4.05
C MET A 85 23.19 -8.63 5.15
N LEU A 86 22.91 -7.33 5.26
CA LEU A 86 23.56 -6.46 6.24
C LEU A 86 22.99 -6.61 7.64
N SER A 87 21.69 -6.92 7.75
CA SER A 87 20.95 -6.99 9.00
C SER A 87 19.78 -7.95 8.86
N PRO A 88 20.00 -9.26 9.08
CA PRO A 88 18.98 -10.30 8.88
C PRO A 88 17.68 -10.03 9.64
N ASN A 89 17.77 -9.64 10.92
CA ASN A 89 16.61 -9.32 11.75
C ASN A 89 15.82 -8.12 11.21
N VAL A 90 16.50 -7.15 10.57
CA VAL A 90 15.80 -6.00 9.94
C VAL A 90 15.11 -6.46 8.65
N GLY A 91 15.74 -7.36 7.89
CA GLY A 91 15.13 -7.98 6.71
C GLY A 91 13.82 -8.69 7.06
N GLU A 92 13.82 -9.50 8.12
CA GLU A 92 12.65 -10.22 8.62
C GLU A 92 11.51 -9.25 9.01
N VAL A 93 11.83 -8.18 9.75
CA VAL A 93 10.84 -7.16 10.11
C VAL A 93 10.25 -6.48 8.86
N VAL A 94 11.08 -6.14 7.86
CA VAL A 94 10.59 -5.51 6.62
C VAL A 94 9.71 -6.48 5.84
N GLU A 95 10.06 -7.77 5.81
CA GLU A 95 9.26 -8.79 5.14
C GLU A 95 7.91 -9.01 5.83
N ASP A 96 7.88 -9.05 7.16
CA ASP A 96 6.65 -9.11 7.95
C ASP A 96 5.74 -7.91 7.64
N LEU A 97 6.29 -6.69 7.61
CA LEU A 97 5.52 -5.47 7.31
C LEU A 97 4.94 -5.44 5.89
N LEU A 98 5.51 -6.21 4.95
CA LEU A 98 4.99 -6.36 3.58
C LEU A 98 3.85 -7.40 3.49
N HIS A 99 3.72 -8.27 4.49
CA HIS A 99 2.70 -9.33 4.54
C HIS A 99 1.58 -8.98 5.53
N TYR A 100 0.42 -8.61 5.00
CA TYR A 100 -0.73 -8.31 5.85
C TYR A 100 -1.21 -9.56 6.61
N GLY A 101 -1.33 -9.45 7.93
CA GLY A 101 -1.85 -10.48 8.83
C GLY A 101 -0.80 -11.37 9.48
N SER A 102 0.50 -11.12 9.29
CA SER A 102 1.59 -11.91 9.88
C SER A 102 2.50 -11.04 10.74
N GLY A 103 2.48 -11.27 12.06
CA GLY A 103 3.41 -10.65 13.02
C GLY A 103 3.14 -9.14 13.24
N MET A 104 3.49 -8.32 12.24
CA MET A 104 3.34 -6.87 12.24
C MET A 104 2.66 -6.37 10.97
N ASP A 105 1.60 -5.58 11.13
CA ASP A 105 0.98 -4.89 9.99
C ASP A 105 1.39 -3.43 9.94
N LEU A 106 1.75 -2.96 8.75
CA LEU A 106 1.83 -1.54 8.42
C LEU A 106 0.46 -1.08 7.90
N VAL A 107 -0.24 -0.24 8.68
CA VAL A 107 -1.59 0.21 8.34
C VAL A 107 -1.72 1.73 8.38
N GLU A 108 -2.60 2.25 7.53
CA GLU A 108 -2.98 3.66 7.55
C GLU A 108 -4.39 3.83 8.14
N ARG A 109 -4.51 4.62 9.21
CA ARG A 109 -5.79 4.88 9.90
C ARG A 109 -5.99 6.38 10.18
N PRO A 110 -7.22 6.88 10.33
CA PRO A 110 -7.43 8.24 10.83
C PRO A 110 -6.94 8.40 12.28
N VAL A 111 -6.61 9.64 12.65
CA VAL A 111 -6.38 10.04 14.05
C VAL A 111 -7.69 9.94 14.83
N ASP A 112 -7.66 9.33 16.02
CA ASP A 112 -8.82 9.29 16.89
C ASP A 112 -9.02 10.61 17.64
N LYS A 113 -10.27 10.89 18.05
CA LYS A 113 -10.61 12.13 18.76
C LYS A 113 -9.81 12.36 20.04
N HIS A 114 -9.37 11.29 20.70
CA HIS A 114 -8.58 11.34 21.94
C HIS A 114 -7.08 11.55 21.69
N GLU A 115 -6.59 11.28 20.47
CA GLU A 115 -5.20 11.50 20.05
C GLU A 115 -5.02 12.92 19.49
N ALA A 116 -6.10 13.57 19.03
CA ALA A 116 -6.06 14.91 18.47
C ALA A 116 -5.50 15.95 19.47
N GLY A 117 -4.51 16.71 19.03
CA GLY A 117 -3.77 17.68 19.84
C GLY A 117 -2.60 17.10 20.64
N GLY A 118 -2.50 15.77 20.73
CA GLY A 118 -1.40 15.04 21.36
C GLY A 118 -0.21 14.82 20.43
N SER A 119 0.85 14.21 20.97
CA SER A 119 2.05 13.82 20.21
C SER A 119 1.85 12.45 19.55
N PRO A 120 2.40 12.22 18.34
CA PRO A 120 2.45 10.87 17.74
C PRO A 120 3.08 9.81 18.64
N ALA A 121 3.99 10.22 19.53
CA ALA A 121 4.67 9.30 20.47
C ALA A 121 3.77 8.82 21.62
N ASP A 122 2.66 9.52 21.89
CA ASP A 122 1.72 9.16 22.95
C ASP A 122 0.62 8.20 22.45
N CYS A 123 0.59 7.91 21.15
CA CYS A 123 -0.37 7.00 20.55
C CYS A 123 -0.12 5.55 20.98
N ARG A 124 -1.20 4.76 21.01
CA ARG A 124 -1.13 3.33 21.36
C ARG A 124 -0.30 2.52 20.35
N ASP A 125 -0.48 2.82 19.06
CA ASP A 125 0.24 2.14 17.99
C ASP A 125 1.58 2.84 17.72
N LEU A 126 2.56 2.10 17.18
CA LEU A 126 3.83 2.70 16.81
C LEU A 126 3.63 3.57 15.55
N VAL A 127 3.57 4.90 15.73
CA VAL A 127 3.41 5.83 14.62
C VAL A 127 4.74 6.01 13.89
N VAL A 128 4.75 5.68 12.60
CA VAL A 128 5.94 5.85 11.73
C VAL A 128 5.86 7.18 10.98
N ALA A 129 4.65 7.58 10.57
CA ALA A 129 4.43 8.83 9.84
C ALA A 129 3.00 9.36 10.01
N VAL A 130 2.84 10.66 9.77
CA VAL A 130 1.58 11.41 9.76
C VAL A 130 1.31 11.91 8.35
N VAL A 131 0.18 11.53 7.78
CA VAL A 131 -0.32 12.02 6.50
C VAL A 131 -1.27 13.18 6.76
N ARG A 132 -0.86 14.39 6.38
CA ARG A 132 -1.66 15.61 6.49
C ARG A 132 -1.97 16.14 5.10
N GLY A 133 -3.22 15.97 4.66
CA GLY A 133 -3.62 16.26 3.28
C GLY A 133 -2.89 15.35 2.28
N HIS A 134 -1.98 15.91 1.49
CA HIS A 134 -1.15 15.18 0.52
C HIS A 134 0.33 15.06 0.94
N ARG A 135 0.68 15.51 2.14
CA ARG A 135 2.05 15.46 2.67
C ARG A 135 2.20 14.27 3.61
N MET A 136 3.29 13.52 3.44
CA MET A 136 3.76 12.53 4.41
C MET A 136 4.82 13.18 5.28
N LEU A 137 4.55 13.31 6.57
CA LEU A 137 5.46 13.84 7.59
C LEU A 137 5.98 12.66 8.40
N ARG A 138 7.29 12.57 8.63
CA ARG A 138 7.83 11.55 9.53
C ARG A 138 7.35 11.80 10.95
N HIS A 139 7.31 10.77 11.79
CA HIS A 139 6.90 10.92 13.19
C HIS A 139 7.75 11.92 13.98
N ASP A 140 9.00 12.17 13.55
CA ASP A 140 9.96 13.09 14.17
C ASP A 140 9.97 14.49 13.52
N ASP A 141 9.10 14.74 12.56
CA ASP A 141 8.96 16.05 11.92
C ASP A 141 8.34 17.07 12.91
N PRO A 142 8.91 18.28 13.08
CA PRO A 142 8.32 19.32 13.92
C PRO A 142 6.88 19.67 13.55
N GLU A 143 6.49 19.60 12.27
CA GLU A 143 5.11 19.83 11.83
C GLU A 143 4.14 18.71 12.28
N ALA A 144 4.67 17.53 12.59
CA ALA A 144 3.93 16.38 13.11
C ALA A 144 3.91 16.31 14.64
N SER A 145 4.57 17.25 15.34
CA SER A 145 4.65 17.27 16.82
C SER A 145 3.28 17.30 17.51
N LYS A 146 2.24 17.80 16.84
CA LYS A 146 0.85 17.73 17.28
C LYS A 146 -0.04 17.18 16.19
N LEU A 147 -0.82 16.17 16.53
CA LEU A 147 -1.80 15.55 15.65
C LEU A 147 -3.03 16.44 15.47
N ALA A 148 -3.53 16.53 14.24
CA ALA A 148 -4.79 17.18 13.91
C ALA A 148 -5.88 16.13 13.63
N SER A 149 -7.15 16.48 13.88
CA SER A 149 -8.29 15.58 13.67
C SER A 149 -8.52 15.17 12.20
N GLY A 150 -7.88 15.85 11.25
CA GLY A 150 -7.91 15.51 9.83
C GLY A 150 -6.71 14.68 9.36
N ASP A 151 -5.76 14.40 10.25
CA ASP A 151 -4.59 13.62 9.91
C ASP A 151 -4.92 12.12 9.82
N ARG A 152 -4.11 11.42 9.03
CA ARG A 152 -4.06 9.96 9.02
C ARG A 152 -2.68 9.52 9.50
N LEU A 153 -2.61 8.43 10.23
CA LEU A 153 -1.39 7.88 10.79
C LEU A 153 -1.02 6.63 10.01
N VAL A 154 0.24 6.53 9.61
CA VAL A 154 0.85 5.27 9.19
C VAL A 154 1.47 4.67 10.44
N VAL A 155 0.93 3.54 10.87
CA VAL A 155 1.29 2.89 12.13
C VAL A 155 1.71 1.46 11.90
N ILE A 156 2.63 0.98 12.75
CA ILE A 156 2.93 -0.44 12.89
C ILE A 156 2.13 -0.97 14.07
N ARG A 157 1.32 -1.99 13.82
CA ARG A 157 0.58 -2.72 14.86
C ARG A 157 1.06 -4.16 14.90
N SER A 158 1.25 -4.71 16.09
CA SER A 158 1.39 -6.16 16.23
C SER A 158 0.03 -6.80 15.96
N VAL A 159 0.00 -7.75 15.04
CA VAL A 159 -1.12 -8.67 14.92
C VAL A 159 -0.99 -9.61 16.09
N GLY A 160 -1.75 -9.37 17.16
CA GLY A 160 -1.81 -10.30 18.28
C GLY A 160 -2.01 -11.71 17.74
N ALA A 161 -1.26 -12.69 18.26
CA ALA A 161 -1.35 -14.08 17.84
C ALA A 161 -2.82 -14.45 17.58
N PRO A 162 -3.15 -15.13 16.46
CA PRO A 162 -4.53 -15.48 16.14
C PRO A 162 -5.16 -16.07 17.39
N GLY A 163 -6.18 -15.37 17.91
CA GLY A 163 -6.62 -15.54 19.28
C GLY A 163 -6.83 -17.01 19.62
N THR A 164 -6.39 -17.38 20.81
CA THR A 164 -7.11 -18.37 21.62
C THR A 164 -8.60 -18.04 21.51
N ALA A 165 -9.30 -18.76 20.64
CA ALA A 165 -10.74 -18.77 20.60
C ALA A 165 -11.21 -19.07 22.02
N ALA A 166 -11.92 -18.12 22.64
CA ALA A 166 -12.62 -18.38 23.88
C ALA A 166 -13.47 -19.65 23.69
N PRO A 167 -13.41 -20.64 24.60
CA PRO A 167 -14.21 -21.84 24.46
C PRO A 167 -15.69 -21.44 24.39
N ALA A 168 -16.38 -21.90 23.34
CA ALA A 168 -17.81 -21.72 23.18
C ALA A 168 -18.51 -22.16 24.46
N ALA A 169 -19.33 -21.27 25.03
CA ALA A 169 -20.15 -21.58 26.17
C ALA A 169 -21.07 -22.77 25.82
N PRO A 170 -21.25 -23.75 26.73
CA PRO A 170 -22.10 -24.89 26.44
C PRO A 170 -23.55 -24.44 26.30
N GLU A 171 -24.18 -24.80 25.18
CA GLU A 171 -25.62 -24.66 24.97
C GLU A 171 -26.37 -25.43 26.06
N ARG A 172 -27.19 -24.72 26.83
CA ARG A 172 -28.12 -25.33 27.78
C ARG A 172 -29.34 -25.80 26.99
N HIS A 173 -29.53 -27.11 26.93
CA HIS A 173 -30.81 -27.76 26.64
C HIS A 173 -31.76 -27.65 27.84
#